data_AF-A0A4P5S2G2-F1
#
_entry.id   AF-A0A4P5S2G2-F1
#
_cell.length_a   1.000
_cell.length_b   1.000
_cell.length_c   1.000
_cell.angle_alpha   90.00
_cell.angle_beta   90.00
_cell.angle_gamma   90.00
#
_symmetry.space_group_name_H-M   'P 1'
#
loop_
_entity.id
_entity.type
_entity.pdbx_description
1 polymer ?
#
loop_
_entity_poly.entity_id
_entity_poly.type
_entity_poly.pdbx_seq_one_letter_code
_entity_poly.pdbx_strand_id
1 'polypeptide(L)'
;MMLSLMLVDLHKSWAWVVIFGNALAGIWALGAHKLPQLRSRALWWFTAAVQVAIFVQVAMGVALVNHNKLEFPQFHAFYGFVAIIVVAIIYSYRAQLKKKVYLLYGFGGLFLMGLSIRAMLVG
;
A
#
# COMPACT_ATOMS: atom_id res chain seq x y z
N MET A 1 -27.08 -3.27 -9.08
CA MET A 1 -26.27 -4.01 -10.08
C MET A 1 -25.23 -3.13 -10.77
N MET A 2 -25.56 -1.93 -11.26
CA MET A 2 -24.58 -1.06 -11.93
C MET A 2 -23.49 -0.51 -10.98
N LEU A 3 -23.89 0.02 -9.81
CA LEU A 3 -22.95 0.56 -8.81
C LEU A 3 -21.95 -0.48 -8.27
N SER A 4 -22.38 -1.74 -8.12
CA SER A 4 -21.53 -2.82 -7.65
C SER A 4 -20.44 -3.19 -8.66
N LEU A 5 -20.78 -3.20 -9.95
CA LEU A 5 -19.80 -3.45 -11.02
C LEU A 5 -18.77 -2.33 -11.10
N MET A 6 -19.21 -1.07 -11.02
CA MET A 6 -18.29 0.08 -10.99
C MET A 6 -17.32 0.04 -9.82
N LEU A 7 -17.77 -0.37 -8.63
CA LEU A 7 -16.91 -0.48 -7.45
C LEU A 7 -15.88 -1.62 -7.60
N VAL A 8 -16.26 -2.74 -8.23
CA VAL A 8 -15.32 -3.84 -8.54
C VAL A 8 -14.25 -3.37 -9.52
N ASP A 9 -14.64 -2.69 -10.60
CA ASP A 9 -13.69 -2.20 -11.60
C ASP A 9 -12.76 -1.12 -11.03
N LEU A 10 -13.30 -0.26 -10.17
CA LEU A 10 -12.51 0.72 -9.44
C LEU A 10 -11.53 0.04 -8.48
N HIS A 11 -11.97 -0.95 -7.70
CA HIS A 11 -11.10 -1.71 -6.78
C HIS A 11 -9.97 -2.42 -7.53
N LYS A 12 -10.25 -3.03 -8.69
CA LYS A 12 -9.25 -3.67 -9.53
C LYS A 12 -8.25 -2.67 -10.10
N SER A 13 -8.74 -1.53 -10.61
CA SER A 13 -7.89 -0.50 -11.19
C SER A 13 -7.03 0.19 -10.13
N TRP A 14 -7.59 0.44 -8.95
CA TRP A 14 -6.91 1.09 -7.83
C TRP A 14 -5.80 0.21 -7.22
N ALA A 15 -5.91 -1.10 -7.32
CA ALA A 15 -4.84 -2.02 -6.92
C ALA A 15 -3.50 -1.68 -7.60
N TRP A 16 -3.51 -1.26 -8.87
CA TRP A 16 -2.30 -0.84 -9.58
C TRP A 16 -1.68 0.45 -9.02
N VAL A 17 -2.52 1.39 -8.56
CA VAL A 17 -2.05 2.61 -7.88
C VAL A 17 -1.30 2.22 -6.59
N VAL A 18 -1.84 1.27 -5.83
CA VAL A 18 -1.20 0.78 -4.61
C VAL A 18 0.12 0.08 -4.93
N ILE A 19 0.14 -0.84 -5.89
CA ILE A 19 1.34 -1.61 -6.26
C ILE A 19 2.45 -0.69 -6.76
N PHE A 20 2.20 0.05 -7.85
CA PHE A 20 3.22 0.89 -8.45
C PHE A 20 3.58 2.08 -7.57
N GLY A 21 2.62 2.68 -6.87
CA GLY A 21 2.86 3.78 -5.95
C GLY A 21 3.82 3.38 -4.82
N ASN A 22 3.56 2.25 -4.16
CA ASN A 22 4.44 1.77 -3.08
C ASN A 22 5.78 1.26 -3.61
N ALA A 23 5.82 0.67 -4.81
CA ALA A 23 7.07 0.31 -5.49
C ALA A 23 7.96 1.54 -5.72
N LEU A 24 7.40 2.59 -6.31
CA LEU A 24 8.09 3.84 -6.59
C LEU A 24 8.54 4.53 -5.30
N ALA A 25 7.68 4.57 -4.27
CA ALA A 25 8.04 5.15 -2.97
C ALA A 25 9.19 4.36 -2.32
N GLY A 26 9.14 3.04 -2.39
CA GLY A 26 10.19 2.16 -1.90
C GLY A 26 11.53 2.38 -2.61
N ILE A 27 11.53 2.36 -3.95
CA ILE A 27 12.73 2.62 -4.76
C ILE A 27 13.29 4.02 -4.49
N TRP A 28 12.44 5.05 -4.42
CA TRP A 28 12.87 6.41 -4.15
C TRP A 28 13.48 6.54 -2.76
N ALA A 29 12.86 5.96 -1.73
CA ALA A 29 13.41 5.98 -0.38
C ALA A 29 14.76 5.21 -0.30
N LEU A 30 14.90 4.05 -0.95
CA LEU A 30 16.18 3.35 -1.04
C LEU A 30 17.24 4.17 -1.79
N GLY A 31 16.86 4.84 -2.88
CA GLY A 31 17.71 5.77 -3.60
C GLY A 31 18.18 6.91 -2.69
N ALA A 32 17.27 7.52 -1.94
CA ALA A 32 17.55 8.61 -1.00
C ALA A 32 18.44 8.19 0.18
N HIS A 33 18.52 6.88 0.49
CA HIS A 33 19.49 6.36 1.43
C HIS A 33 20.93 6.59 0.93
N LYS A 34 21.20 6.24 -0.34
CA LYS A 34 22.55 6.35 -0.95
C LYS A 34 22.85 7.73 -1.54
N LEU A 35 21.84 8.39 -2.11
CA LEU A 35 21.98 9.64 -2.84
C LEU A 35 21.25 10.77 -2.08
N PRO A 36 21.98 11.66 -1.38
CA PRO A 36 21.36 12.76 -0.63
C PRO A 36 20.50 13.70 -1.48
N GLN A 37 20.79 13.82 -2.79
CA GLN A 37 20.04 14.64 -3.75
C GLN A 37 18.57 14.18 -3.91
N LEU A 38 18.28 12.91 -3.65
CA LEU A 38 16.91 12.38 -3.72
C LEU A 38 16.10 12.65 -2.45
N ARG A 39 16.72 13.21 -1.40
CA ARG A 39 16.04 13.55 -0.14
C ARG A 39 15.29 14.86 -0.30
N SER A 40 13.97 14.76 -0.41
CA SER A 40 13.10 15.92 -0.55
C SER A 40 11.85 15.77 0.32
N ARG A 41 11.13 16.88 0.53
CA ARG A 41 9.78 16.83 1.15
C ARG A 41 8.79 16.07 0.28
N ALA A 42 8.97 16.09 -1.04
CA ALA A 42 8.10 15.39 -1.99
C ALA A 42 8.09 13.87 -1.77
N LEU A 43 9.25 13.27 -1.43
CA LEU A 43 9.33 11.84 -1.09
C LEU A 43 8.33 11.47 0.02
N TRP A 44 8.24 12.29 1.08
CA TRP A 44 7.41 11.99 2.24
C TRP A 44 5.92 12.18 1.95
N TRP A 45 5.56 13.24 1.22
CA TRP A 45 4.18 13.43 0.78
C TRP A 45 3.73 12.34 -0.18
N PHE A 46 4.59 11.93 -1.13
CA PHE A 46 4.31 10.84 -2.04
C PHE A 46 4.12 9.51 -1.29
N THR A 47 5.05 9.19 -0.37
CA THR A 47 4.97 8.00 0.48
C THR A 47 3.68 7.97 1.30
N ALA A 48 3.31 9.09 1.91
CA ALA A 48 2.06 9.20 2.67
C ALA A 48 0.84 8.98 1.77
N ALA A 49 0.81 9.60 0.59
CA ALA A 49 -0.30 9.45 -0.35
C ALA A 49 -0.50 7.99 -0.80
N VAL A 50 0.57 7.28 -1.16
CA VAL A 50 0.47 5.88 -1.62
C VAL A 50 0.20 4.90 -0.47
N GLN A 51 0.59 5.23 0.77
CA GLN A 51 0.19 4.46 1.94
C GLN A 51 -1.28 4.69 2.29
N VAL A 52 -1.81 5.91 2.16
CA VAL A 52 -3.25 6.21 2.29
C VAL A 52 -4.06 5.46 1.22
N ALA A 53 -3.52 5.34 0.00
CA ALA A 53 -4.18 4.58 -1.07
C ALA A 53 -4.44 3.10 -0.70
N ILE A 54 -3.63 2.49 0.18
CA ILE A 54 -3.87 1.14 0.73
C ILE A 54 -5.16 1.12 1.56
N PHE A 55 -5.37 2.11 2.41
CA PHE A 55 -6.60 2.20 3.22
C PHE A 55 -7.83 2.34 2.32
N VAL A 56 -7.73 3.15 1.26
CA VAL A 56 -8.80 3.28 0.26
C VAL A 56 -9.08 1.94 -0.43
N GLN A 57 -8.03 1.21 -0.84
CA GLN A 57 -8.17 -0.13 -1.45
C GLN A 57 -8.91 -1.11 -0.54
N VAL A 58 -8.50 -1.17 0.73
CA VAL A 58 -9.11 -2.08 1.72
C VAL A 58 -10.53 -1.64 2.04
N ALA A 59 -10.80 -0.34 2.18
CA ALA A 59 -12.15 0.16 2.42
C ALA A 59 -13.12 -0.20 1.30
N MET A 60 -12.69 -0.11 0.03
CA MET A 60 -13.49 -0.57 -1.11
C MET A 60 -13.73 -2.08 -1.05
N GLY A 61 -12.71 -2.87 -0.72
CA GLY A 61 -12.86 -4.33 -0.54
C GLY A 61 -13.86 -4.70 0.56
N VAL A 62 -13.79 -4.03 1.70
CA VAL A 62 -14.74 -4.19 2.81
C VAL A 62 -16.16 -3.81 2.41
N ALA A 63 -16.34 -2.73 1.63
CA ALA A 63 -17.64 -2.35 1.10
C ALA A 63 -18.22 -3.42 0.17
N LEU A 64 -17.39 -3.99 -0.72
CA LEU A 64 -17.80 -5.08 -1.62
C LEU A 64 -18.26 -6.33 -0.85
N VAL A 65 -17.60 -6.69 0.24
CA VAL A 65 -18.03 -7.82 1.09
C VAL A 65 -19.31 -7.50 1.86
N ASN A 66 -19.30 -6.39 2.61
CA ASN A 66 -20.34 -6.13 3.60
C ASN A 66 -21.65 -5.65 2.98
N HIS A 67 -21.57 -4.82 1.94
CA HIS A 67 -22.73 -4.22 1.28
C HIS A 67 -23.15 -5.02 0.05
N ASN A 68 -22.21 -5.45 -0.79
CA ASN A 68 -22.51 -6.16 -2.03
C ASN A 68 -22.56 -7.68 -1.88
N LYS A 69 -22.27 -8.22 -0.69
CA LYS A 69 -22.32 -9.66 -0.35
C LYS A 69 -21.49 -10.53 -1.28
N LEU A 70 -20.40 -9.97 -1.81
CA LEU A 70 -19.44 -10.71 -2.60
C LEU A 70 -18.53 -11.52 -1.68
N GLU A 71 -18.36 -12.80 -2.00
CA GLU A 71 -17.37 -13.66 -1.35
C GLU A 71 -16.03 -13.50 -2.07
N PHE A 72 -14.96 -13.36 -1.29
CA PHE A 72 -13.59 -13.33 -1.80
C PHE A 72 -12.73 -14.34 -1.03
N PRO A 73 -11.64 -14.85 -1.62
CA PRO A 73 -10.76 -15.80 -0.95
C PRO A 73 -10.18 -15.24 0.36
N GLN A 74 -10.11 -16.08 1.41
CA GLN A 74 -9.62 -15.66 2.74
C GLN A 74 -8.22 -15.03 2.71
N PHE A 75 -7.33 -15.54 1.84
CA PHE A 75 -5.98 -15.01 1.71
C PHE A 75 -5.93 -13.60 1.13
N HIS A 76 -6.88 -13.20 0.28
CA HIS A 76 -6.96 -11.83 -0.24
C HIS A 76 -7.19 -10.83 0.90
N ALA A 77 -8.20 -11.09 1.74
CA ALA A 77 -8.50 -10.26 2.91
C ALA A 77 -7.33 -10.21 3.90
N PHE A 78 -6.67 -11.34 4.12
CA PHE A 78 -5.48 -11.43 4.97
C PHE A 78 -4.37 -10.47 4.50
N TYR A 79 -3.96 -10.53 3.23
CA TYR A 79 -2.89 -9.67 2.72
C TYR A 79 -3.26 -8.18 2.74
N GLY A 80 -4.53 -7.85 2.49
CA GLY A 80 -5.04 -6.47 2.63
C GLY A 80 -4.92 -5.93 4.06
N PHE A 81 -5.29 -6.74 5.05
CA PHE A 81 -5.19 -6.34 6.47
C PHE A 81 -3.72 -6.24 6.94
N VAL A 82 -2.88 -7.19 6.53
CA VAL A 82 -1.43 -7.14 6.82
C VAL A 82 -0.81 -5.86 6.24
N ALA A 83 -1.22 -5.42 5.04
CA ALA A 83 -0.71 -4.18 4.46
C ALA A 83 -1.00 -2.94 5.34
N ILE A 84 -2.19 -2.84 5.93
CA ILE A 84 -2.53 -1.75 6.88
C ILE A 84 -1.64 -1.83 8.13
N ILE A 85 -1.47 -3.02 8.71
CA ILE A 85 -0.62 -3.22 9.89
C ILE A 85 0.83 -2.82 9.58
N VAL A 86 1.34 -3.18 8.41
CA VAL A 86 2.69 -2.82 7.97
C VAL A 86 2.87 -1.31 7.89
N VAL A 87 1.89 -0.57 7.36
CA VAL A 87 1.93 0.90 7.36
C VAL A 87 2.04 1.43 8.80
N ALA A 88 1.23 0.91 9.72
CA ALA A 88 1.27 1.31 11.12
C ALA A 88 2.62 1.00 11.79
N ILE A 89 3.20 -0.17 11.52
CA ILE A 89 4.53 -0.55 12.01
C ILE A 89 5.61 0.39 11.47
N ILE A 90 5.65 0.61 10.15
CA ILE A 90 6.60 1.54 9.52
C ILE A 90 6.52 2.92 10.17
N TYR A 91 5.30 3.44 10.35
CA TYR A 91 5.10 4.73 10.98
C TYR A 91 5.58 4.73 12.44
N SER A 92 5.23 3.71 13.22
CA SER A 92 5.56 3.61 14.65
C SER A 92 7.07 3.56 14.91
N TYR A 93 7.82 2.84 14.06
CA TYR A 93 9.27 2.70 14.18
C TYR A 93 10.06 3.87 13.58
N ARG A 94 9.43 4.83 12.88
CA ARG A 94 10.14 5.91 12.17
C ARG A 94 11.06 6.75 13.06
N ALA A 95 10.64 6.99 14.32
CA ALA A 95 11.41 7.77 15.28
C ALA A 95 12.59 6.95 15.84
N GLN A 96 12.35 5.69 16.16
CA GLN A 96 13.37 4.76 16.67
C GLN A 96 14.45 4.47 15.62
N LEU A 97 14.05 4.39 14.35
CA LEU A 97 14.94 4.15 13.21
C LEU A 97 15.29 5.43 12.45
N LYS A 98 15.33 6.62 13.10
CA LYS A 98 15.61 7.90 12.42
C LYS A 98 16.85 7.90 11.53
N LYS A 99 17.94 7.24 11.96
CA LYS A 99 19.19 7.11 11.16
C LYS A 99 19.06 6.16 9.95
N LYS A 100 18.04 5.31 9.94
CA LYS A 100 17.77 4.28 8.93
C LYS A 100 16.38 4.46 8.31
N VAL A 101 15.77 5.63 8.46
CA VAL A 101 14.38 5.90 8.06
C VAL A 101 14.14 5.64 6.57
N TYR A 102 15.10 5.99 5.72
CA TYR A 102 15.03 5.72 4.28
C TYR A 102 15.06 4.22 3.94
N LEU A 103 15.76 3.39 4.72
CA LEU A 103 15.73 1.94 4.56
C LEU A 103 14.41 1.36 5.07
N LEU A 104 13.89 1.88 6.19
CA LEU A 104 12.60 1.48 6.75
C LEU A 104 11.46 1.70 5.75
N TYR A 105 11.35 2.92 5.20
CA TYR A 105 10.34 3.23 4.19
C TYR A 105 10.66 2.62 2.81
N GLY A 106 11.94 2.43 2.49
CA GLY A 106 12.39 1.79 1.25
C GLY A 106 11.96 0.33 1.14
N PHE A 107 12.44 -0.49 2.08
CA PHE A 107 12.02 -1.89 2.14
C PHE A 107 10.55 -2.04 2.53
N GLY A 108 10.04 -1.15 3.38
CA GLY A 108 8.62 -1.11 3.72
C GLY A 108 7.72 -0.91 2.50
N GLY A 109 8.05 0.05 1.62
CA GLY A 109 7.32 0.30 0.38
C GLY A 109 7.36 -0.90 -0.58
N LEU A 110 8.55 -1.51 -0.77
CA LEU A 110 8.67 -2.72 -1.60
C LEU A 110 7.93 -3.92 -1.01
N PHE A 111 7.90 -4.05 0.31
CA PHE A 111 7.14 -5.09 0.99
C PHE A 111 5.63 -4.89 0.81
N LEU A 112 5.14 -3.66 0.94
CA LEU A 112 3.74 -3.30 0.67
C LEU A 112 3.35 -3.60 -0.78
N MET A 113 4.19 -3.26 -1.76
CA MET A 113 4.02 -3.66 -3.15
C MET A 113 3.88 -5.19 -3.28
N GLY A 114 4.78 -5.96 -2.65
CA GLY A 114 4.74 -7.42 -2.68
C GLY A 114 3.47 -8.02 -2.08
N LEU A 115 2.99 -7.46 -0.96
CA LEU A 115 1.72 -7.84 -0.35
C LEU A 115 0.54 -7.56 -1.28
N SER A 116 0.52 -6.40 -1.94
CA SER A 116 -0.54 -6.04 -2.87
C SER A 116 -0.57 -6.91 -4.13
N ILE A 117 0.60 -7.27 -4.67
CA ILE A 117 0.70 -8.26 -5.76
C ILE A 117 0.16 -9.61 -5.30
N ARG A 118 0.56 -10.09 -4.11
CA ARG A 118 0.05 -11.34 -3.56
C ARG A 118 -1.46 -11.30 -3.39
N ALA A 119 -2.01 -10.22 -2.84
CA ALA A 119 -3.46 -10.03 -2.70
C ALA A 119 -4.19 -10.12 -4.04
N MET A 120 -3.63 -9.59 -5.13
CA MET A 120 -4.21 -9.72 -6.47
C MET A 120 -4.15 -11.14 -7.02
N LEU A 121 -3.08 -11.89 -6.75
CA LEU A 121 -2.90 -13.25 -7.26
C LEU A 121 -3.77 -14.28 -6.55
N VAL A 122 -4.17 -14.00 -5.30
CA VAL A 122 -5.00 -14.89 -4.48
C VAL A 122 -6.42 -14.33 -4.26
N GLY A 123 -6.83 -13.33 -5.03
CA GLY A 123 -8.11 -12.61 -4.90
C GLY A 123 -9.09 -12.86 -6.03
#